data_AF-A0AA35WV93-F1
#
_entry.id   AF-A0AA35WV93-F1
#
_cell.length_a   1.000
_cell.length_b   1.000
_cell.length_c   1.000
_cell.angle_alpha   90.00
_cell.angle_beta   90.00
_cell.angle_gamma   90.00
#
_symmetry.space_group_name_H-M   'P 1'
#
loop_
_entity.id
_entity.type
_entity.pdbx_description
1 polymer ?
#
loop_
_entity_poly.entity_id
_entity_poly.type
_entity_poly.pdbx_seq_one_letter_code
_entity_poly.pdbx_strand_id
1 'polypeptide(L)'
;MEAMQSILECNPTAVELIDKTILDMARRSLEFSRLTTFIQGDPAALLAVEFYGETQAELESQLDRLEKTLKSSGFGYALVRCFTAEEKSRVWETRKAGLGLLMGMKGDAKPVGFVEDAAVPIENLPEYVRRFDEIVTSYDTTAAYYAHASVGLLHNRPIVNLKSETDIQKMHDIAREVRDLLMELDGAMSGEHGDGLVRSEWIESMFGPQVYQALAEVKKAFDPNGIMNPGKIVDAPSMTENLRFGTEYNSIKIDTYFDFSSQDGFGGAIEMCNGVGACRKTLTGTMCPSFIGTREEEHSTRGRANALRSIISGALPHTELTVNNGLSKWFAEKLIGIDRRRDMPTFVRPTYDMVPKRKSRRTSDKKVVLFSDTFMNYSEPSIGKAAVELLEACGFEVLLPEKIVLWTTSYLGVDA
;
A
#
# COMPACT_ATOMS: atom_id res chain seq x y z
N MET A 1 -13.57 -6.71 -20.52
CA MET A 1 -14.75 -6.63 -19.63
C MET A 1 -16.05 -7.10 -20.28
N GLU A 2 -16.10 -7.37 -21.59
CA GLU A 2 -17.32 -7.81 -22.29
C GLU A 2 -17.97 -9.07 -21.71
N ALA A 3 -17.17 -10.02 -21.21
CA ALA A 3 -17.68 -11.25 -20.58
C ALA A 3 -18.49 -11.01 -19.29
N MET A 4 -18.41 -9.82 -18.69
CA MET A 4 -19.03 -9.55 -17.39
C MET A 4 -20.55 -9.72 -17.39
N GLN A 5 -21.25 -9.25 -18.43
CA GLN A 5 -22.70 -9.37 -18.52
C GLN A 5 -23.12 -10.85 -18.53
N SER A 6 -22.48 -11.66 -19.37
CA SER A 6 -22.72 -13.11 -19.46
C SER A 6 -22.41 -13.85 -18.16
N ILE A 7 -21.37 -13.41 -17.43
CA ILE A 7 -21.02 -14.00 -16.13
C ILE A 7 -22.11 -13.66 -15.09
N LEU A 8 -22.60 -12.42 -15.07
CA LEU A 8 -23.60 -11.96 -14.11
C LEU A 8 -24.97 -12.62 -14.32
N GLU A 9 -25.34 -12.98 -15.54
CA GLU A 9 -26.53 -13.81 -15.82
C GLU A 9 -26.51 -15.18 -15.11
N CYS A 10 -25.32 -15.64 -14.71
CA CYS A 10 -25.17 -16.87 -13.93
C CYS A 10 -25.39 -16.66 -12.42
N ASN A 11 -25.62 -15.43 -11.96
CA ASN A 11 -25.78 -15.03 -10.55
C ASN A 11 -24.60 -15.44 -9.63
N PRO A 12 -23.36 -15.02 -9.94
CA PRO A 12 -22.23 -15.24 -9.05
C PRO A 12 -22.36 -14.40 -7.78
N THR A 13 -21.72 -14.87 -6.70
CA THR A 13 -21.59 -14.11 -5.44
C THR A 13 -20.58 -12.98 -5.57
N ALA A 14 -19.51 -13.20 -6.33
CA ALA A 14 -18.46 -12.20 -6.58
C ALA A 14 -17.79 -12.43 -7.94
N VAL A 15 -17.34 -11.35 -8.57
CA VAL A 15 -16.46 -11.39 -9.74
C VAL A 15 -15.34 -10.38 -9.58
N GLU A 16 -14.11 -10.87 -9.51
CA GLU A 16 -12.92 -10.05 -9.33
C GLU A 16 -12.00 -10.09 -10.55
N LEU A 17 -11.44 -8.93 -10.92
CA LEU A 17 -10.43 -8.82 -11.98
C LEU A 17 -9.01 -8.84 -11.41
N ILE A 18 -8.13 -9.61 -12.05
CA ILE A 18 -6.67 -9.56 -11.87
C ILE A 18 -6.04 -9.34 -13.25
N ASP A 19 -5.35 -8.23 -13.46
CA ASP A 19 -4.73 -7.89 -14.75
C ASP A 19 -3.38 -8.55 -15.00
N LYS A 20 -2.88 -8.43 -16.23
CA LYS A 20 -1.55 -8.92 -16.62
C LYS A 20 -0.43 -8.41 -15.72
N THR A 21 -0.47 -7.15 -15.32
CA THR A 21 0.57 -6.54 -14.48
C THR A 21 0.70 -7.30 -13.16
N ILE A 22 -0.41 -7.52 -12.46
CA ILE A 22 -0.42 -8.26 -11.19
C ILE A 22 -0.02 -9.72 -11.42
N LEU A 23 -0.53 -10.37 -12.48
CA LEU A 23 -0.21 -11.76 -12.79
C LEU A 23 1.31 -11.96 -13.02
N ASP A 24 1.94 -11.08 -13.80
CA ASP A 24 3.37 -11.15 -14.10
C ASP A 24 4.22 -10.83 -12.87
N MET A 25 3.79 -9.87 -12.03
CA MET A 25 4.47 -9.56 -10.77
C MET A 25 4.33 -10.71 -9.75
N ALA A 26 3.16 -11.33 -9.65
CA ALA A 26 2.93 -12.48 -8.77
C ALA A 26 3.84 -13.67 -9.15
N ARG A 27 3.95 -13.97 -10.46
CA ARG A 27 4.83 -15.03 -10.98
C ARG A 27 6.31 -14.79 -10.70
N ARG A 28 6.75 -13.53 -10.68
CA ARG A 28 8.15 -13.15 -10.39
C ARG A 28 8.45 -13.02 -8.90
N SER A 29 7.43 -12.92 -8.05
CA SER A 29 7.62 -12.82 -6.61
C SER A 29 7.95 -14.19 -5.99
N LEU A 30 9.01 -14.24 -5.17
CA LEU A 30 9.38 -15.43 -4.42
C LEU A 30 8.24 -15.92 -3.50
N GLU A 31 7.49 -15.00 -2.92
CA GLU A 31 6.41 -15.32 -1.97
C GLU A 31 5.14 -15.82 -2.68
N PHE A 32 4.78 -15.18 -3.80
CA PHE A 32 3.48 -15.37 -4.47
C PHE A 32 3.53 -16.31 -5.67
N SER A 33 4.70 -16.58 -6.26
CA SER A 33 4.83 -17.44 -7.45
C SER A 33 4.21 -18.82 -7.25
N ARG A 34 4.37 -19.41 -6.06
CA ARG A 34 3.75 -20.68 -5.65
C ARG A 34 2.22 -20.67 -5.65
N LEU A 35 1.59 -19.50 -5.53
CA LEU A 35 0.13 -19.36 -5.57
C LEU A 35 -0.41 -19.33 -7.00
N THR A 36 0.44 -19.04 -7.99
CA THR A 36 0.02 -18.81 -9.39
C THR A 36 -0.15 -20.09 -10.23
N THR A 37 -0.05 -21.27 -9.61
CA THR A 37 -0.06 -22.58 -10.31
C THR A 37 -1.39 -22.92 -10.98
N PHE A 38 -2.49 -22.28 -10.58
CA PHE A 38 -3.80 -22.45 -11.20
C PHE A 38 -3.93 -21.71 -12.54
N ILE A 39 -3.01 -20.79 -12.85
CA ILE A 39 -3.10 -19.93 -14.03
C ILE A 39 -2.63 -20.72 -15.26
N GLN A 40 -3.53 -20.93 -16.22
CA GLN A 40 -3.21 -21.63 -17.47
C GLN A 40 -2.79 -20.63 -18.56
N GLY A 41 -1.70 -20.91 -19.27
CA GLY A 41 -1.20 -20.05 -20.36
C GLY A 41 -0.65 -18.69 -19.87
N ASP A 42 -0.75 -17.66 -20.71
CA ASP A 42 -0.34 -16.29 -20.38
C ASP A 42 -1.50 -15.29 -20.59
N PRO A 43 -2.47 -15.22 -19.65
CA PRO A 43 -3.65 -14.39 -19.84
C PRO A 43 -3.31 -12.90 -19.69
N ALA A 44 -3.97 -12.07 -20.51
CA ALA A 44 -3.96 -10.62 -20.34
C ALA A 44 -4.77 -10.15 -19.10
N ALA A 45 -5.72 -10.98 -18.66
CA ALA A 45 -6.51 -10.77 -17.47
C ALA A 45 -7.12 -12.09 -17.00
N LEU A 46 -7.41 -12.18 -15.71
CA LEU A 46 -8.13 -13.28 -15.08
C LEU A 46 -9.35 -12.73 -14.34
N LEU A 47 -10.50 -13.39 -14.53
CA LEU A 47 -11.71 -13.16 -13.74
C LEU A 47 -11.86 -14.29 -12.72
N ALA A 48 -11.82 -13.96 -11.44
CA ALA A 48 -12.12 -14.89 -10.36
C ALA A 48 -13.62 -14.77 -10.04
N VAL A 49 -14.37 -15.84 -10.34
CA VAL A 49 -15.83 -15.90 -10.16
C VAL A 49 -16.15 -16.83 -9.00
N GLU A 50 -16.92 -16.34 -8.03
CA GLU A 50 -17.33 -17.11 -6.86
C GLU A 50 -18.82 -17.42 -6.89
N PHE A 51 -19.17 -18.63 -6.44
CA PHE A 51 -20.55 -19.05 -6.22
C PHE A 51 -20.71 -19.59 -4.80
N TYR A 52 -21.93 -19.47 -4.29
CA TYR A 52 -22.36 -20.08 -3.04
C TYR A 52 -23.54 -21.00 -3.30
N GLY A 53 -23.58 -22.12 -2.59
CA GLY A 53 -24.66 -23.11 -2.65
C GLY A 53 -24.67 -23.94 -1.37
N GLU A 54 -25.84 -24.48 -1.03
CA GLU A 54 -26.01 -25.30 0.17
C GLU A 54 -25.49 -26.73 -0.03
N THR A 55 -25.33 -27.15 -1.30
CA THR A 55 -24.85 -28.48 -1.66
C THR A 55 -23.78 -28.45 -2.75
N GLN A 56 -22.93 -29.47 -2.80
CA GLN A 56 -21.94 -29.64 -3.86
C GLN A 56 -22.57 -29.73 -5.26
N ALA A 57 -23.71 -30.41 -5.39
CA ALA A 57 -24.43 -30.56 -6.66
C ALA A 57 -24.97 -29.22 -7.19
N GLU A 58 -25.41 -28.34 -6.30
CA GLU A 58 -25.84 -26.98 -6.65
C GLU A 58 -24.67 -26.15 -7.19
N LEU A 59 -23.52 -26.17 -6.50
CA LEU A 59 -22.30 -25.49 -6.95
C LEU A 59 -21.82 -26.01 -8.31
N GLU A 60 -21.82 -27.33 -8.51
CA GLU A 60 -21.46 -27.94 -9.79
C GLU A 60 -22.39 -27.48 -10.91
N SER A 61 -23.71 -27.42 -10.65
CA SER A 61 -24.69 -26.95 -11.63
C SER A 61 -24.50 -25.47 -11.99
N GLN A 62 -24.16 -24.62 -11.02
CA GLN A 62 -23.84 -23.20 -11.26
C GLN A 62 -22.58 -23.04 -12.11
N LEU A 63 -21.51 -23.79 -11.79
CA LEU A 63 -20.27 -23.79 -12.56
C LEU A 63 -20.44 -24.34 -13.98
N ASP A 64 -21.27 -25.38 -14.15
CA ASP A 64 -21.62 -25.92 -15.48
C ASP A 64 -22.35 -24.87 -16.32
N ARG A 65 -23.26 -24.10 -15.72
CA ARG A 65 -23.96 -23.00 -16.38
C ARG A 65 -23.00 -21.90 -16.80
N LEU A 66 -22.09 -21.49 -15.93
CA LEU A 66 -21.07 -20.50 -16.25
C LEU A 66 -20.20 -20.97 -17.42
N GLU A 67 -19.68 -22.20 -17.36
CA GLU A 67 -18.81 -22.75 -18.40
C GLU A 67 -19.53 -22.85 -19.75
N LYS A 68 -20.80 -23.29 -19.75
CA LYS A 68 -21.61 -23.33 -20.96
C LYS A 68 -21.81 -21.94 -21.56
N THR A 69 -22.12 -20.95 -20.72
CA THR A 69 -22.39 -19.57 -21.12
C THR A 69 -21.14 -18.90 -21.70
N LEU A 70 -19.99 -19.09 -21.07
CA LEU A 70 -18.71 -18.56 -21.57
C LEU A 70 -18.31 -19.22 -22.90
N LYS A 71 -18.45 -20.55 -23.01
CA LYS A 71 -18.18 -21.28 -24.26
C LYS A 71 -19.08 -20.83 -25.40
N SER A 72 -20.39 -20.66 -25.16
CA SER A 72 -21.32 -20.20 -26.21
C SER A 72 -21.06 -18.77 -26.64
N SER A 73 -20.56 -17.93 -25.74
CA SER A 73 -20.23 -16.53 -26.01
C SER A 73 -18.83 -16.33 -26.59
N GLY A 74 -18.01 -17.40 -26.66
CA GLY A 74 -16.64 -17.34 -27.16
C GLY A 74 -15.66 -16.62 -26.24
N PHE A 75 -15.99 -16.46 -24.95
CA PHE A 75 -15.14 -15.75 -23.99
C PHE A 75 -14.20 -16.69 -23.23
N GLY A 76 -12.93 -16.30 -23.18
CA GLY A 76 -11.89 -17.01 -22.43
C GLY A 76 -11.38 -18.27 -23.14
N TYR A 77 -10.11 -18.61 -22.90
CA TYR A 77 -9.51 -19.84 -23.43
C TYR A 77 -9.33 -20.93 -22.36
N ALA A 78 -9.44 -20.57 -21.08
CA ALA A 78 -9.25 -21.47 -19.96
C ALA A 78 -10.28 -21.17 -18.85
N LEU A 79 -10.76 -22.23 -18.21
CA LEU A 79 -11.64 -22.17 -17.05
C LEU A 79 -11.15 -23.20 -16.03
N VAL A 80 -10.83 -22.74 -14.82
CA VAL A 80 -10.29 -23.59 -13.75
C VAL A 80 -11.30 -23.60 -12.61
N ARG A 81 -11.85 -24.77 -12.31
CA ARG A 81 -12.74 -24.96 -11.16
C ARG A 81 -11.91 -25.15 -9.89
N CYS A 82 -12.31 -24.52 -8.80
CA CYS A 82 -11.64 -24.60 -7.51
C CYS A 82 -12.65 -25.02 -6.44
N PHE A 83 -12.53 -26.23 -5.91
CA PHE A 83 -13.48 -26.76 -4.92
C PHE A 83 -12.85 -26.85 -3.53
N THR A 84 -11.57 -27.22 -3.46
CA THR A 84 -10.86 -27.38 -2.18
C THR A 84 -10.55 -26.03 -1.55
N ALA A 85 -10.42 -26.01 -0.22
CA ALA A 85 -10.02 -24.79 0.51
C ALA A 85 -8.66 -24.25 0.03
N GLU A 86 -7.73 -25.14 -0.32
CA GLU A 86 -6.40 -24.77 -0.79
C GLU A 86 -6.44 -24.11 -2.18
N GLU A 87 -7.20 -24.65 -3.13
CA GLU A 87 -7.38 -24.06 -4.45
C GLU A 87 -8.00 -22.67 -4.37
N LYS A 88 -9.09 -22.54 -3.59
CA LYS A 88 -9.76 -21.26 -3.37
C LYS A 88 -8.82 -20.24 -2.72
N SER A 89 -8.05 -20.68 -1.72
CA SER A 89 -7.06 -19.84 -1.05
C SER A 89 -6.01 -19.30 -2.03
N ARG A 90 -5.48 -20.13 -2.94
CA ARG A 90 -4.49 -19.67 -3.95
C ARG A 90 -5.02 -18.52 -4.81
N VAL A 91 -6.27 -18.63 -5.30
CA VAL A 91 -6.90 -17.58 -6.11
C VAL A 91 -7.06 -16.30 -5.30
N TRP A 92 -7.67 -16.41 -4.12
CA TRP A 92 -7.99 -15.26 -3.28
C TRP A 92 -6.77 -14.56 -2.71
N GLU A 93 -5.75 -15.30 -2.28
CA GLU A 93 -4.50 -14.71 -1.80
C GLU A 93 -3.72 -14.04 -2.93
N THR A 94 -3.78 -14.57 -4.16
CA THR A 94 -3.23 -13.87 -5.34
C THR A 94 -3.96 -12.55 -5.60
N ARG A 95 -5.30 -12.54 -5.55
CA ARG A 95 -6.11 -11.32 -5.70
C ARG A 95 -5.84 -10.29 -4.60
N LYS A 96 -5.74 -10.72 -3.34
CA LYS A 96 -5.45 -9.84 -2.18
C LYS A 96 -4.03 -9.26 -2.22
N ALA A 97 -3.08 -10.00 -2.78
CA ALA A 97 -1.70 -9.53 -2.92
C ALA A 97 -1.53 -8.42 -3.96
N GLY A 98 -2.50 -8.22 -4.87
CA GLY A 98 -2.42 -7.33 -6.02
C GLY A 98 -1.89 -5.92 -5.71
N LEU A 99 -2.48 -5.21 -4.74
CA LEU A 99 -2.02 -3.87 -4.38
C LEU A 99 -0.58 -3.88 -3.83
N GLY A 100 -0.24 -4.85 -2.98
CA GLY A 100 1.13 -4.98 -2.45
C GLY A 100 2.15 -5.25 -3.55
N LEU A 101 1.79 -6.09 -4.52
CA LEU A 101 2.59 -6.37 -5.71
C LEU A 101 2.78 -5.11 -6.56
N LEU A 102 1.71 -4.39 -6.92
CA LEU A 102 1.78 -3.18 -7.74
C LEU A 102 2.66 -2.10 -7.14
N MET A 103 2.61 -1.94 -5.82
CA MET A 103 3.44 -0.99 -5.09
C MET A 103 4.90 -1.44 -5.01
N GLY A 104 5.13 -2.74 -5.24
CA GLY A 104 6.40 -3.39 -5.52
C GLY A 104 7.04 -3.04 -6.87
N MET A 105 6.37 -2.25 -7.73
CA MET A 105 6.92 -1.82 -9.02
C MET A 105 8.20 -0.99 -8.81
N LYS A 106 9.25 -1.25 -9.60
CA LYS A 106 10.55 -0.58 -9.50
C LYS A 106 10.58 0.72 -10.31
N GLY A 107 11.52 1.61 -10.02
CA GLY A 107 11.60 2.94 -10.64
C GLY A 107 10.68 3.98 -10.01
N ASP A 108 10.86 5.24 -10.42
CA ASP A 108 10.14 6.39 -9.87
C ASP A 108 8.67 6.47 -10.30
N ALA A 109 8.36 5.96 -11.50
CA ALA A 109 6.99 5.87 -11.96
C ALA A 109 6.26 4.72 -11.24
N LYS A 110 5.15 5.04 -10.57
CA LYS A 110 4.37 4.08 -9.77
C LYS A 110 2.89 4.10 -10.19
N PRO A 111 2.14 3.01 -9.98
CA PRO A 111 0.69 3.00 -10.19
C PRO A 111 -0.01 3.79 -9.06
N VAL A 112 -0.12 5.11 -9.22
CA VAL A 112 -0.66 6.02 -8.21
C VAL A 112 -2.18 5.90 -8.16
N GLY A 113 -2.74 5.93 -6.94
CA GLY A 113 -4.19 5.94 -6.74
C GLY A 113 -4.72 7.36 -6.73
N PHE A 114 -5.27 7.80 -7.87
CA PHE A 114 -5.97 9.08 -7.99
C PHE A 114 -7.29 8.98 -8.78
N VAL A 115 -7.50 7.90 -9.53
CA VAL A 115 -8.75 7.58 -10.27
C VAL A 115 -9.22 6.14 -10.03
N GLU A 116 -8.61 5.43 -9.07
CA GLU A 116 -8.70 3.98 -8.86
C GLU A 116 -9.95 3.49 -8.12
N ASP A 117 -11.00 4.29 -8.08
CA ASP A 117 -12.23 3.95 -7.36
C ASP A 117 -13.46 4.32 -8.18
N ALA A 118 -13.29 4.29 -9.50
CA ALA A 118 -14.32 4.65 -10.44
C ALA A 118 -15.38 3.54 -10.51
N ALA A 119 -16.64 3.96 -10.46
CA ALA A 119 -17.79 3.07 -10.61
C ALA A 119 -18.67 3.55 -11.77
N VAL A 120 -19.12 2.62 -12.61
CA VAL A 120 -20.07 2.88 -13.71
C VAL A 120 -21.16 1.81 -13.71
N PRO A 121 -22.34 2.07 -14.30
CA PRO A 121 -23.29 1.02 -14.64
C PRO A 121 -22.60 -0.14 -15.38
N ILE A 122 -22.98 -1.37 -15.07
CA ILE A 122 -22.30 -2.59 -15.54
C ILE A 122 -22.32 -2.68 -17.07
N GLU A 123 -23.40 -2.22 -17.69
CA GLU A 123 -23.57 -2.09 -19.13
C GLU A 123 -22.51 -1.19 -19.79
N ASN A 124 -22.05 -0.15 -19.07
CA ASN A 124 -21.07 0.82 -19.54
C ASN A 124 -19.63 0.38 -19.24
N LEU A 125 -19.42 -0.68 -18.46
CA LEU A 125 -18.10 -1.13 -18.01
C LEU A 125 -17.12 -1.45 -19.16
N PRO A 126 -17.53 -2.12 -20.26
CA PRO A 126 -16.65 -2.33 -21.41
C PRO A 126 -16.25 -1.03 -22.10
N GLU A 127 -17.19 -0.09 -22.24
CA GLU A 127 -16.92 1.21 -22.85
C GLU A 127 -15.99 2.06 -21.98
N TYR A 128 -16.24 2.10 -20.67
CA TYR A 128 -15.40 2.81 -19.71
C TYR A 128 -13.95 2.34 -19.78
N VAL A 129 -13.70 1.02 -19.74
CA VAL A 129 -12.32 0.49 -19.81
C VAL A 129 -11.64 0.88 -21.12
N ARG A 130 -12.33 0.74 -22.26
CA ARG A 130 -11.76 1.11 -23.57
C ARG A 130 -11.39 2.60 -23.63
N ARG A 131 -12.30 3.49 -23.22
CA ARG A 131 -12.07 4.95 -23.26
C ARG A 131 -11.05 5.39 -22.22
N PHE A 132 -11.02 4.75 -21.05
CA PHE A 132 -9.99 4.99 -20.05
C PHE A 132 -8.60 4.59 -20.57
N ASP A 133 -8.46 3.41 -21.21
CA ASP A 133 -7.20 3.00 -21.85
C ASP A 133 -6.74 4.00 -22.91
N GLU A 134 -7.67 4.55 -23.70
CA GLU A 134 -7.39 5.60 -24.69
C GLU A 134 -6.88 6.89 -24.05
N ILE A 135 -7.52 7.36 -22.97
CA ILE A 135 -7.07 8.51 -22.19
C ILE A 135 -5.64 8.26 -21.71
N VAL A 136 -5.41 7.19 -20.95
CA VAL A 136 -4.10 6.88 -20.35
C VAL A 136 -3.01 6.74 -21.40
N THR A 137 -3.30 6.10 -22.54
CA THR A 137 -2.36 5.94 -23.66
C THR A 137 -2.04 7.28 -24.34
N SER A 138 -3.00 8.20 -24.45
CA SER A 138 -2.76 9.53 -25.04
C SER A 138 -1.76 10.38 -24.24
N TYR A 139 -1.55 10.04 -22.97
CA TYR A 139 -0.58 10.64 -22.06
C TYR A 139 0.74 9.83 -21.96
N ASP A 140 1.01 8.93 -22.91
CA ASP A 140 2.21 8.10 -22.97
C ASP A 140 2.46 7.30 -21.67
N THR A 141 1.38 6.77 -21.08
CA THR A 141 1.47 5.88 -19.92
C THR A 141 0.52 4.69 -20.03
N THR A 142 0.56 3.79 -19.05
CA THR A 142 -0.32 2.63 -18.92
C THR A 142 -0.91 2.60 -17.51
N ALA A 143 -1.90 1.74 -17.29
CA ALA A 143 -2.54 1.57 -16.01
C ALA A 143 -2.54 0.11 -15.58
N ALA A 144 -2.47 -0.11 -14.27
CA ALA A 144 -2.73 -1.40 -13.66
C ALA A 144 -4.19 -1.52 -13.24
N TYR A 145 -4.77 -2.70 -13.41
CA TYR A 145 -6.17 -2.97 -13.08
C TYR A 145 -6.32 -4.10 -12.04
N TYR A 146 -7.16 -3.84 -11.05
CA TYR A 146 -7.77 -4.86 -10.21
C TYR A 146 -9.15 -4.35 -9.82
N ALA A 147 -10.15 -5.20 -9.67
CA ALA A 147 -11.51 -4.68 -9.58
C ALA A 147 -12.52 -5.60 -8.93
N HIS A 148 -13.51 -4.97 -8.30
CA HIS A 148 -14.81 -5.55 -7.94
C HIS A 148 -15.73 -5.50 -9.18
N ALA A 149 -15.39 -6.28 -10.19
CA ALA A 149 -16.02 -6.19 -11.52
C ALA A 149 -17.54 -6.45 -11.49
N SER A 150 -18.03 -7.26 -10.55
CA SER A 150 -19.46 -7.58 -10.43
C SER A 150 -20.36 -6.40 -10.07
N VAL A 151 -19.79 -5.31 -9.53
CA VAL A 151 -20.56 -4.12 -9.11
C VAL A 151 -20.22 -2.87 -9.92
N GLY A 152 -19.53 -3.04 -11.06
CA GLY A 152 -19.15 -1.94 -11.94
C GLY A 152 -18.03 -1.04 -11.39
N LEU A 153 -17.34 -1.46 -10.32
CA LEU A 153 -16.27 -0.71 -9.67
C LEU A 153 -14.89 -1.24 -10.10
N LEU A 154 -14.04 -0.36 -10.61
CA LEU A 154 -12.67 -0.68 -11.03
C LEU A 154 -11.63 0.07 -10.21
N HIS A 155 -10.56 -0.64 -9.84
CA HIS A 155 -9.33 -0.03 -9.35
C HIS A 155 -8.27 0.02 -10.43
N ASN A 156 -8.37 1.07 -11.25
CA ASN A 156 -7.44 1.44 -12.29
C ASN A 156 -6.44 2.48 -11.78
N ARG A 157 -5.15 2.15 -11.86
CA ARG A 157 -4.06 3.00 -11.35
C ARG A 157 -3.09 3.33 -12.48
N PRO A 158 -3.17 4.54 -13.07
CA PRO A 158 -2.20 5.02 -14.04
C PRO A 158 -0.79 5.09 -13.43
N ILE A 159 0.22 4.80 -14.25
CA ILE A 159 1.62 4.79 -13.83
C ILE A 159 2.22 6.18 -14.08
N VAL A 160 2.56 6.91 -13.01
CA VAL A 160 3.09 8.28 -13.11
C VAL A 160 4.25 8.50 -12.13
N ASN A 161 5.17 9.40 -12.48
CA ASN A 161 6.26 9.83 -11.62
C ASN A 161 5.93 11.16 -10.92
N LEU A 162 5.54 11.09 -9.64
CA LEU A 162 5.22 12.29 -8.83
C LEU A 162 6.45 13.15 -8.46
N LYS A 163 7.66 12.78 -8.88
CA LYS A 163 8.87 13.62 -8.78
C LYS A 163 9.06 14.51 -10.01
N SER A 164 8.28 14.31 -11.07
CA SER A 164 8.38 15.09 -12.31
C SER A 164 7.18 16.01 -12.47
N GLU A 165 7.44 17.30 -12.69
CA GLU A 165 6.41 18.32 -12.96
C GLU A 165 5.49 17.89 -14.11
N THR A 166 6.07 17.34 -15.18
CA THR A 166 5.31 16.89 -16.35
C THR A 166 4.31 15.79 -16.02
N ASP A 167 4.70 14.87 -15.12
CA ASP A 167 3.87 13.73 -14.74
C ASP A 167 2.86 14.10 -13.65
N ILE A 168 3.14 15.14 -12.85
CA ILE A 168 2.17 15.74 -11.93
C ILE A 168 1.04 16.39 -12.75
N GLN A 169 1.40 17.17 -13.78
CA GLN A 169 0.40 17.77 -14.67
C GLN A 169 -0.40 16.69 -15.44
N LYS A 170 0.30 15.66 -15.95
CA LYS A 170 -0.32 14.47 -16.54
C LYS A 170 -1.34 13.80 -15.61
N MET A 171 -0.99 13.62 -14.33
CA MET A 171 -1.89 13.04 -13.34
C MET A 171 -3.18 13.87 -13.21
N HIS A 172 -3.06 15.19 -13.12
CA HIS A 172 -4.21 16.11 -13.04
C HIS A 172 -5.08 16.03 -14.28
N ASP A 173 -4.47 16.08 -15.47
CA ASP A 173 -5.19 16.07 -16.73
C ASP A 173 -5.92 14.73 -16.97
N ILE A 174 -5.27 13.60 -16.65
CA ILE A 174 -5.93 12.28 -16.67
C ILE A 174 -7.11 12.27 -15.69
N ALA A 175 -6.95 12.78 -14.47
CA ALA A 175 -8.03 12.80 -13.48
C ALA A 175 -9.25 13.61 -13.97
N ARG A 176 -9.00 14.76 -14.61
CA ARG A 176 -10.03 15.60 -15.23
C ARG A 176 -10.77 14.86 -16.35
N GLU A 177 -10.05 14.24 -17.28
CA GLU A 177 -10.68 13.53 -18.40
C GLU A 177 -11.44 12.28 -17.95
N VAL A 178 -10.93 11.57 -16.93
CA VAL A 178 -11.62 10.43 -16.33
C VAL A 178 -12.88 10.88 -15.60
N ARG A 179 -12.85 12.01 -14.89
CA ARG A 179 -14.05 12.62 -14.31
C ARG A 179 -15.10 12.89 -15.39
N ASP A 180 -14.71 13.54 -16.49
CA ASP A 180 -15.63 13.89 -17.57
C ASP A 180 -16.23 12.63 -18.21
N LEU A 181 -15.40 11.61 -18.46
CA LEU A 181 -15.85 10.30 -18.92
C LEU A 181 -16.87 9.65 -17.95
N LEU A 182 -16.63 9.75 -16.65
CA LEU A 182 -17.54 9.20 -15.65
C LEU A 182 -18.87 9.96 -15.65
N MET A 183 -18.86 11.29 -15.78
CA MET A 183 -20.09 12.07 -15.92
C MET A 183 -20.88 11.69 -17.18
N GLU A 184 -20.20 11.40 -18.30
CA GLU A 184 -20.85 10.94 -19.53
C GLU A 184 -21.48 9.54 -19.40
N LEU A 185 -20.91 8.67 -18.56
CA LEU A 185 -21.33 7.29 -18.38
C LEU A 185 -22.20 7.06 -17.14
N ASP A 186 -22.75 8.13 -16.55
CA ASP A 186 -23.53 8.12 -15.31
C ASP A 186 -22.80 7.42 -14.14
N GLY A 187 -21.48 7.62 -14.08
CA GLY A 187 -20.57 7.02 -13.11
C GLY A 187 -20.24 7.93 -11.92
N ALA A 188 -19.45 7.36 -10.99
CA ALA A 188 -18.92 8.03 -9.81
C ALA A 188 -17.40 7.89 -9.74
N MET A 189 -16.73 8.92 -9.22
CA MET A 189 -15.26 8.91 -9.04
C MET A 189 -14.78 8.16 -7.80
N SER A 190 -15.68 7.89 -6.87
CA SER A 190 -15.43 7.08 -5.70
C SER A 190 -16.64 6.19 -5.42
N GLY A 191 -16.42 4.88 -5.43
CA GLY A 191 -17.39 3.86 -5.04
C GLY A 191 -17.24 3.41 -3.59
N GLU A 192 -16.01 3.11 -3.14
CA GLU A 192 -15.79 2.55 -1.78
C GLU A 192 -14.69 3.24 -0.95
N HIS A 193 -13.72 3.93 -1.57
CA HIS A 193 -12.58 4.51 -0.86
C HIS A 193 -12.90 5.86 -0.19
N GLY A 194 -13.97 6.53 -0.64
CA GLY A 194 -14.27 7.92 -0.33
C GLY A 194 -13.38 8.91 -1.09
N ASP A 195 -13.76 10.18 -1.06
CA ASP A 195 -13.09 11.21 -1.86
C ASP A 195 -11.72 11.63 -1.28
N GLY A 196 -11.64 11.73 0.04
CA GLY A 196 -10.43 12.19 0.73
C GLY A 196 -9.96 13.55 0.19
N LEU A 197 -8.67 13.84 0.26
CA LEU A 197 -8.13 15.07 -0.35
C LEU A 197 -7.99 14.92 -1.88
N VAL A 198 -7.67 13.72 -2.35
CA VAL A 198 -7.27 13.44 -3.74
C VAL A 198 -8.39 13.68 -4.77
N ARG A 199 -9.66 13.49 -4.39
CA ARG A 199 -10.81 13.73 -5.28
C ARG A 199 -11.60 14.99 -4.97
N SER A 200 -11.25 15.70 -3.88
CA SER A 200 -12.08 16.81 -3.40
C SER A 200 -12.18 17.99 -4.37
N GLU A 201 -11.13 18.22 -5.18
CA GLU A 201 -11.13 19.23 -6.25
C GLU A 201 -12.34 19.09 -7.20
N TRP A 202 -12.85 17.87 -7.35
CA TRP A 202 -13.83 17.53 -8.38
C TRP A 202 -15.27 17.42 -7.87
N ILE A 203 -15.49 17.50 -6.56
CA ILE A 203 -16.80 17.24 -5.94
C ILE A 203 -17.87 18.21 -6.45
N GLU A 204 -17.55 19.51 -6.54
CA GLU A 204 -18.52 20.48 -7.07
C GLU A 204 -18.88 20.17 -8.53
N SER A 205 -17.92 19.78 -9.37
CA SER A 205 -18.21 19.41 -10.76
C SER A 205 -19.05 18.13 -10.87
N MET A 206 -18.84 17.15 -9.98
CA MET A 206 -19.56 15.88 -10.00
C MET A 206 -20.99 16.00 -9.48
N PHE A 207 -21.20 16.74 -8.39
CA PHE A 207 -22.51 16.85 -7.72
C PHE A 207 -23.29 18.12 -8.05
N GLY A 208 -22.64 19.10 -8.67
CA GLY A 208 -23.18 20.41 -8.95
C GLY A 208 -23.19 21.36 -7.74
N PRO A 209 -23.43 22.66 -7.99
CA PRO A 209 -23.25 23.70 -6.98
C PRO A 209 -24.24 23.60 -5.81
N GLN A 210 -25.45 23.09 -6.05
CA GLN A 210 -26.48 22.98 -5.01
C GLN A 210 -26.10 21.96 -3.92
N VAL A 211 -25.66 20.77 -4.33
CA VAL A 211 -25.24 19.72 -3.40
C VAL A 211 -23.93 20.10 -2.74
N TYR A 212 -22.99 20.65 -3.49
CA TYR A 212 -21.72 21.14 -2.94
C TYR A 212 -21.95 22.20 -1.85
N GLN A 213 -22.85 23.16 -2.08
CA GLN A 213 -23.20 24.16 -1.07
C GLN A 213 -23.82 23.54 0.19
N ALA A 214 -24.65 22.51 0.05
CA ALA A 214 -25.20 21.79 1.20
C ALA A 214 -24.09 21.07 2.01
N LEU A 215 -23.10 20.47 1.33
CA LEU A 215 -21.93 19.88 2.00
C LEU A 215 -21.14 20.95 2.78
N ALA A 216 -20.96 22.13 2.20
CA ALA A 216 -20.26 23.25 2.83
C ALA A 216 -21.01 23.79 4.05
N GLU A 217 -22.33 23.88 3.99
CA GLU A 217 -23.18 24.28 5.12
C GLU A 217 -23.10 23.29 6.28
N VAL A 218 -23.16 21.98 5.98
CA VAL A 218 -22.97 20.93 7.00
C VAL A 218 -21.57 21.05 7.62
N LYS A 219 -20.52 21.19 6.80
CA LYS A 219 -19.15 21.37 7.30
C LYS A 219 -19.06 22.56 8.25
N LYS A 220 -19.59 23.72 7.86
CA LYS A 220 -19.57 24.95 8.66
C LYS A 220 -20.38 24.83 9.95
N ALA A 221 -21.51 24.12 9.92
CA ALA A 221 -22.36 23.94 11.10
C ALA A 221 -21.66 23.10 12.20
N PHE A 222 -20.95 22.03 11.79
CA PHE A 222 -20.28 21.13 12.74
C PHE A 222 -18.82 21.50 13.03
N ASP A 223 -18.17 22.25 12.15
CA ASP A 223 -16.77 22.68 12.28
C ASP A 223 -16.60 24.14 11.82
N PRO A 224 -17.17 25.11 12.57
CA PRO A 224 -17.15 26.53 12.20
C PRO A 224 -15.74 27.14 12.16
N ASN A 225 -14.76 26.49 12.80
CA ASN A 225 -13.36 26.92 12.81
C ASN A 225 -12.49 26.16 11.80
N GLY A 226 -13.06 25.20 11.05
CA GLY A 226 -12.35 24.45 10.01
C GLY A 226 -11.20 23.56 10.52
N ILE A 227 -11.25 23.08 11.76
CA ILE A 227 -10.14 22.32 12.37
C ILE A 227 -10.15 20.82 12.04
N MET A 228 -11.30 20.27 11.64
CA MET A 228 -11.48 18.85 11.36
C MET A 228 -11.20 18.53 9.89
N ASN A 229 -9.97 18.13 9.54
CA ASN A 229 -9.61 17.78 8.14
C ASN A 229 -9.93 18.92 7.14
N PRO A 230 -9.31 20.11 7.27
CA PRO A 230 -9.51 21.20 6.33
C PRO A 230 -9.16 20.81 4.89
N GLY A 231 -9.87 21.43 3.93
CA GLY A 231 -9.66 21.23 2.49
C GLY A 231 -10.10 19.87 1.94
N LYS A 232 -10.82 19.07 2.72
CA LYS A 232 -11.43 17.80 2.26
C LYS A 232 -12.93 17.99 2.13
N ILE A 233 -13.50 17.42 1.08
CA ILE A 233 -14.88 17.50 0.62
C ILE A 233 -15.30 18.90 0.13
N VAL A 234 -14.92 19.94 0.88
CA VAL A 234 -15.17 21.34 0.55
C VAL A 234 -13.92 22.18 0.76
N ASP A 235 -13.87 23.33 0.08
CA ASP A 235 -12.75 24.28 0.11
C ASP A 235 -11.41 23.61 -0.23
N ALA A 236 -11.45 22.69 -1.20
CA ALA A 236 -10.33 21.84 -1.52
C ALA A 236 -9.26 22.58 -2.34
N PRO A 237 -7.96 22.40 -2.02
CA PRO A 237 -6.88 22.82 -2.91
C PRO A 237 -6.85 21.92 -4.15
N SER A 238 -5.98 22.27 -5.11
CA SER A 238 -5.76 21.36 -6.23
C SER A 238 -5.13 20.03 -5.77
N MET A 239 -5.48 18.94 -6.43
CA MET A 239 -4.94 17.60 -6.17
C MET A 239 -3.41 17.52 -6.36
N THR A 240 -2.80 18.52 -7.01
CA THR A 240 -1.35 18.62 -7.23
C THR A 240 -0.58 19.30 -6.09
N GLU A 241 -1.25 19.90 -5.10
CA GLU A 241 -0.57 20.67 -4.05
C GLU A 241 -0.03 19.80 -2.89
N ASN A 242 -0.79 18.77 -2.49
CA ASN A 242 -0.51 17.99 -1.28
C ASN A 242 0.05 16.60 -1.62
N LEU A 243 1.04 16.58 -2.50
CA LEU A 243 1.63 15.34 -2.99
C LEU A 243 2.60 14.74 -1.98
N ARG A 244 2.63 13.40 -1.94
CA ARG A 244 3.59 12.66 -1.13
C ARG A 244 5.04 12.87 -1.57
N PHE A 245 5.22 13.03 -2.87
CA PHE A 245 6.47 13.37 -3.55
C PHE A 245 6.21 14.62 -4.37
N GLY A 246 7.23 15.46 -4.58
CA GLY A 246 7.11 16.63 -5.43
C GLY A 246 8.40 16.85 -6.20
N THR A 247 8.46 17.89 -7.03
CA THR A 247 9.64 18.22 -7.86
C THR A 247 10.91 18.46 -7.05
N GLU A 248 10.76 18.98 -5.84
CA GLU A 248 11.88 19.27 -4.93
C GLU A 248 12.35 18.02 -4.16
N TYR A 249 11.61 16.90 -4.25
CA TYR A 249 11.97 15.68 -3.53
C TYR A 249 13.26 15.10 -4.10
N ASN A 250 14.28 15.00 -3.26
CA ASN A 250 15.54 14.37 -3.58
C ASN A 250 16.04 13.53 -2.40
N SER A 251 16.35 12.25 -2.64
CA SER A 251 16.93 11.39 -1.61
C SER A 251 18.46 11.47 -1.63
N ILE A 252 19.09 11.68 -0.48
CA ILE A 252 20.55 11.53 -0.36
C ILE A 252 20.96 10.08 -0.62
N LYS A 253 22.06 9.89 -1.33
CA LYS A 253 22.66 8.57 -1.52
C LYS A 253 23.39 8.15 -0.25
N ILE A 254 23.05 6.97 0.26
CA ILE A 254 23.69 6.36 1.44
C ILE A 254 24.38 5.08 0.98
N ASP A 255 25.67 4.97 1.27
CA ASP A 255 26.40 3.73 1.06
C ASP A 255 26.01 2.73 2.14
N THR A 256 25.36 1.65 1.73
CA THR A 256 24.87 0.59 2.61
C THR A 256 25.74 -0.65 2.51
N TYR A 257 25.82 -1.41 3.60
CA TYR A 257 26.48 -2.72 3.58
C TYR A 257 25.68 -3.77 2.78
N PHE A 258 24.36 -3.75 2.93
CA PHE A 258 23.46 -4.58 2.13
C PHE A 258 23.27 -4.00 0.74
N ASP A 259 23.13 -4.88 -0.23
CA ASP A 259 22.87 -4.51 -1.60
C ASP A 259 21.38 -4.21 -1.82
N PHE A 260 21.08 -2.95 -2.12
CA PHE A 260 19.75 -2.47 -2.52
C PHE A 260 19.70 -2.08 -4.01
N SER A 261 20.72 -2.44 -4.80
CA SER A 261 20.78 -2.11 -6.24
C SER A 261 19.54 -2.60 -7.00
N SER A 262 18.95 -3.72 -6.57
CA SER A 262 17.74 -4.25 -7.16
C SER A 262 16.48 -3.42 -6.92
N GLN A 263 16.53 -2.41 -6.04
CA GLN A 263 15.48 -1.42 -5.75
C GLN A 263 15.94 0.01 -6.06
N ASP A 264 16.91 0.18 -6.97
CA ASP A 264 17.47 1.50 -7.32
C ASP A 264 18.18 2.18 -6.13
N GLY A 265 18.74 1.37 -5.22
CA GLY A 265 19.46 1.81 -4.03
C GLY A 265 18.57 1.93 -2.79
N PHE A 266 19.16 2.41 -1.70
CA PHE A 266 18.46 2.47 -0.41
C PHE A 266 17.25 3.41 -0.42
N GLY A 267 17.34 4.53 -1.14
CA GLY A 267 16.23 5.47 -1.33
C GLY A 267 15.03 4.80 -2.02
N GLY A 268 15.25 4.14 -3.16
CA GLY A 268 14.18 3.42 -3.86
C GLY A 268 13.59 2.28 -3.03
N ALA A 269 14.39 1.58 -2.21
CA ALA A 269 13.89 0.58 -1.27
C ALA A 269 12.92 1.17 -0.22
N ILE A 270 13.17 2.37 0.29
CA ILE A 270 12.28 3.07 1.23
C ILE A 270 10.97 3.48 0.56
N GLU A 271 11.06 3.88 -0.70
CA GLU A 271 9.91 4.33 -1.51
C GLU A 271 8.96 3.20 -1.91
N MET A 272 9.37 1.94 -1.74
CA MET A 272 8.48 0.77 -1.86
C MET A 272 7.34 0.79 -0.81
N CYS A 273 7.51 1.53 0.28
CA CYS A 273 6.43 1.73 1.24
C CYS A 273 5.37 2.65 0.64
N ASN A 274 4.20 2.11 0.31
CA ASN A 274 3.06 2.89 -0.17
C ASN A 274 2.22 3.54 0.94
N GLY A 275 2.54 3.34 2.22
CA GLY A 275 1.81 3.95 3.33
C GLY A 275 0.46 3.29 3.68
N VAL A 276 0.13 2.13 3.10
CA VAL A 276 -1.11 1.41 3.43
C VAL A 276 -1.11 0.94 4.89
N GLY A 277 -2.29 0.93 5.51
CA GLY A 277 -2.49 0.49 6.90
C GLY A 277 -2.28 -1.00 7.16
N ALA A 278 -1.83 -1.81 6.17
CA ALA A 278 -1.60 -3.25 6.32
C ALA A 278 -0.56 -3.58 7.39
N CYS A 279 0.29 -2.62 7.75
CA CYS A 279 1.29 -2.73 8.81
C CYS A 279 0.69 -2.56 10.22
N ARG A 280 -0.58 -2.15 10.34
CA ARG A 280 -1.30 -1.97 11.61
C ARG A 280 -2.08 -3.21 12.05
N LYS A 281 -1.70 -4.40 11.57
CA LYS A 281 -2.32 -5.67 11.96
C LYS A 281 -2.11 -5.91 13.45
N THR A 282 -3.14 -6.44 14.11
CA THR A 282 -3.18 -6.52 15.57
C THR A 282 -3.13 -7.93 16.14
N LEU A 283 -3.45 -8.93 15.33
CA LEU A 283 -3.66 -10.32 15.74
C LEU A 283 -2.79 -11.33 14.98
N THR A 284 -2.32 -10.98 13.79
CA THR A 284 -1.62 -11.91 12.88
C THR A 284 -0.46 -11.22 12.16
N GLY A 285 0.54 -12.00 11.80
CA GLY A 285 1.76 -11.55 11.12
C GLY A 285 3.00 -11.62 12.00
N THR A 286 4.15 -11.83 11.37
CA THR A 286 5.47 -11.88 12.04
C THR A 286 6.22 -10.55 11.95
N MET A 287 5.78 -9.66 11.05
CA MET A 287 6.38 -8.34 10.86
C MET A 287 5.86 -7.36 11.92
N CYS A 288 6.78 -6.68 12.63
CA CYS A 288 6.52 -5.65 13.65
C CYS A 288 5.80 -6.10 14.94
N PRO A 289 6.37 -7.05 15.70
CA PRO A 289 5.82 -7.42 17.02
C PRO A 289 5.72 -6.23 17.98
N SER A 290 6.60 -5.22 17.84
CA SER A 290 6.55 -3.98 18.63
C SER A 290 5.22 -3.23 18.44
N PHE A 291 4.76 -3.01 17.19
CA PHE A 291 3.45 -2.39 16.94
C PHE A 291 2.31 -3.23 17.53
N ILE A 292 2.39 -4.57 17.45
CA ILE A 292 1.37 -5.45 18.01
C ILE A 292 1.24 -5.23 19.53
N GLY A 293 2.36 -5.06 20.23
CA GLY A 293 2.41 -4.77 21.66
C GLY A 293 2.00 -3.35 22.02
N THR A 294 2.56 -2.34 21.35
CA THR A 294 2.41 -0.92 21.75
C THR A 294 1.20 -0.23 21.13
N ARG A 295 0.77 -0.66 19.94
CA ARG A 295 -0.24 0.01 19.08
C ARG A 295 0.16 1.40 18.59
N GLU A 296 1.41 1.81 18.75
CA GLU A 296 1.86 3.14 18.33
C GLU A 296 2.51 3.08 16.94
N GLU A 297 2.14 4.03 16.08
CA GLU A 297 2.46 4.04 14.65
C GLU A 297 3.98 3.98 14.37
N GLU A 298 4.79 4.60 15.21
CA GLU A 298 6.27 4.62 15.09
C GLU A 298 6.90 3.23 15.17
N HIS A 299 6.23 2.28 15.81
CA HIS A 299 6.69 0.89 15.89
C HIS A 299 6.23 0.03 14.70
N SER A 300 5.48 0.59 13.75
CA SER A 300 5.10 -0.09 12.51
C SER A 300 6.17 0.09 11.41
N THR A 301 6.30 -0.87 10.49
CA THR A 301 7.18 -0.72 9.31
C THR A 301 6.85 0.55 8.51
N ARG A 302 5.56 0.87 8.40
CA ARG A 302 5.10 2.10 7.75
C ARG A 302 5.62 3.36 8.43
N GLY A 303 5.47 3.45 9.75
CA GLY A 303 5.96 4.60 10.53
C GLY A 303 7.47 4.80 10.33
N ARG A 304 8.23 3.70 10.41
CA ARG A 304 9.70 3.71 10.24
C ARG A 304 10.12 4.10 8.81
N ALA A 305 9.46 3.56 7.79
CA ALA A 305 9.74 3.92 6.41
C ALA A 305 9.41 5.40 6.11
N ASN A 306 8.33 5.94 6.69
CA ASN A 306 7.99 7.35 6.56
C ASN A 306 8.99 8.27 7.27
N ALA A 307 9.42 7.91 8.49
CA ALA A 307 10.46 8.66 9.20
C ALA A 307 11.77 8.65 8.41
N LEU A 308 12.22 7.47 7.98
CA LEU A 308 13.45 7.32 7.22
C LEU A 308 13.39 8.10 5.90
N ARG A 309 12.28 8.02 5.15
CA ARG A 309 12.07 8.82 3.94
C ARG A 309 12.24 10.32 4.21
N SER A 310 11.60 10.81 5.26
CA SER A 310 11.65 12.24 5.61
C SER A 310 13.07 12.69 5.99
N ILE A 311 13.86 11.81 6.59
CA ILE A 311 15.27 12.07 6.92
C ILE A 311 16.12 12.12 5.64
N ILE A 312 16.02 11.10 4.79
CA ILE A 312 16.87 11.01 3.59
C ILE A 312 16.47 12.04 2.53
N SER A 313 15.23 12.53 2.56
CA SER A 313 14.75 13.58 1.66
C SER A 313 15.03 15.00 2.19
N GLY A 314 15.60 15.13 3.39
CA GLY A 314 15.82 16.42 4.05
C GLY A 314 14.55 17.13 4.55
N ALA A 315 13.38 16.49 4.46
CA ALA A 315 12.11 17.05 4.93
C ALA A 315 12.06 17.17 6.46
N LEU A 316 12.79 16.31 7.18
CA LEU A 316 13.09 16.46 8.60
C LEU A 316 14.54 16.92 8.77
N PRO A 317 14.80 18.15 9.23
CA PRO A 317 16.15 18.61 9.50
C PRO A 317 16.82 17.71 10.54
N HIS A 318 18.05 17.24 10.26
CA HIS A 318 18.79 16.37 11.17
C HIS A 318 18.95 16.94 12.59
N THR A 319 18.91 18.27 12.72
CA THR A 319 19.01 18.99 13.99
C THR A 319 17.73 18.93 14.83
N GLU A 320 16.55 18.82 14.20
CA GLU A 320 15.25 18.80 14.91
C GLU A 320 14.95 17.44 15.56
N LEU A 321 15.60 16.37 15.09
CA LEU A 321 15.48 15.02 15.63
C LEU A 321 16.07 14.85 17.04
N THR A 322 16.68 15.88 17.62
CA THR A 322 17.43 15.75 18.89
C THR A 322 16.90 16.61 20.02
N VAL A 323 15.82 17.37 19.83
CA VAL A 323 15.42 18.40 20.81
C VAL A 323 13.90 18.39 21.06
N ASN A 324 13.49 17.72 22.14
CA ASN A 324 12.10 17.66 22.61
C ASN A 324 11.74 18.84 23.54
N ASN A 325 12.15 20.07 23.18
CA ASN A 325 11.84 21.27 23.97
C ASN A 325 10.69 22.08 23.33
N GLY A 326 10.02 22.92 24.12
CA GLY A 326 8.83 23.66 23.67
C GLY A 326 9.08 24.62 22.49
N LEU A 327 10.30 25.14 22.34
CA LEU A 327 10.66 26.01 21.22
C LEU A 327 10.81 25.20 19.92
N SER A 328 11.52 24.07 19.97
CA SER A 328 11.68 23.17 18.82
C SER A 328 10.33 22.61 18.36
N LYS A 329 9.46 22.20 19.30
CA LYS A 329 8.10 21.74 18.98
C LYS A 329 7.23 22.84 18.37
N TRP A 330 7.39 24.09 18.80
CA TRP A 330 6.70 25.24 18.20
C TRP A 330 7.19 25.52 16.77
N PHE A 331 8.51 25.43 16.52
CA PHE A 331 9.06 25.55 15.17
C PHE A 331 8.59 24.41 14.26
N ALA A 332 8.60 23.16 14.73
CA ALA A 332 8.11 22.02 13.97
C ALA A 332 6.62 22.16 13.60
N GLU A 333 5.78 22.67 14.52
CA GLU A 333 4.38 22.97 14.22
C GLU A 333 4.23 24.05 13.13
N LYS A 334 5.09 25.07 13.15
CA LYS A 334 5.03 26.19 12.21
C LYS A 334 5.66 25.92 10.84
N LEU A 335 6.70 25.11 10.79
CA LEU A 335 7.48 24.85 9.57
C LEU A 335 6.99 23.60 8.83
N ILE A 336 6.67 22.54 9.57
CA ILE A 336 6.36 21.22 8.99
C ILE A 336 5.03 20.64 9.47
N GLY A 337 4.23 21.41 10.22
CA GLY A 337 2.87 21.04 10.61
C GLY A 337 2.75 19.96 11.69
N ILE A 338 3.84 19.65 12.41
CA ILE A 338 3.80 18.68 13.51
C ILE A 338 3.28 19.35 14.78
N ASP A 339 2.07 18.97 15.21
CA ASP A 339 1.44 19.52 16.43
C ASP A 339 2.37 19.40 17.65
N ARG A 340 2.57 20.52 18.37
CA ARG A 340 3.49 20.62 19.51
C ARG A 340 3.17 19.70 20.69
N ARG A 341 1.97 19.11 20.72
CA ARG A 341 1.56 18.11 21.74
C ARG A 341 2.12 16.72 21.43
N ARG A 342 2.65 16.49 20.22
CA ARG A 342 3.34 15.25 19.87
C ARG A 342 4.72 15.22 20.52
N ASP A 343 5.12 14.05 20.98
CA ASP A 343 6.50 13.80 21.37
C ASP A 343 7.30 13.42 20.14
N MET A 344 8.48 14.03 20.00
CA MET A 344 9.42 13.67 18.94
C MET A 344 10.21 12.42 19.37
N PRO A 345 10.62 11.56 18.42
CA PRO A 345 11.49 10.43 18.74
C PRO A 345 12.74 10.91 19.47
N THR A 346 13.00 10.37 20.67
CA THR A 346 14.20 10.68 21.42
C THR A 346 15.30 9.68 21.09
N PHE A 347 16.44 10.18 20.61
CA PHE A 347 17.63 9.35 20.46
C PHE A 347 18.41 9.32 21.77
N VAL A 348 18.69 8.12 22.27
CA VAL A 348 19.43 7.94 23.52
C VAL A 348 20.92 8.06 23.22
N ARG A 349 21.60 9.00 23.91
CA ARG A 349 23.07 9.07 23.99
C ARG A 349 23.50 8.81 25.45
N PRO A 350 24.47 7.91 25.72
CA PRO A 350 25.22 7.11 24.76
C PRO A 350 24.33 6.06 24.09
N THR A 351 24.60 5.88 22.80
CA THR A 351 24.01 4.84 21.97
C THR A 351 24.45 3.48 22.52
N TYR A 352 23.74 2.40 22.17
CA TYR A 352 24.18 1.04 22.49
C TYR A 352 25.48 0.64 21.76
N ASP A 353 26.30 1.60 21.32
CA ASP A 353 27.67 1.43 20.82
C ASP A 353 28.67 0.94 21.89
N MET A 354 28.21 0.60 23.10
CA MET A 354 29.00 -0.14 24.09
C MET A 354 28.85 -1.67 24.02
N VAL A 355 27.99 -2.20 23.14
CA VAL A 355 27.74 -3.64 23.05
C VAL A 355 28.57 -4.45 22.04
N PRO A 356 29.28 -3.87 21.04
CA PRO A 356 30.31 -4.63 20.32
C PRO A 356 31.42 -5.18 21.25
N LYS A 357 31.44 -4.77 22.53
CA LYS A 357 32.42 -5.21 23.54
C LYS A 357 31.84 -6.01 24.71
N ARG A 358 30.51 -6.22 24.79
CA ARG A 358 29.95 -7.05 25.88
C ARG A 358 30.11 -8.50 25.49
N LYS A 359 31.12 -9.17 26.07
CA LYS A 359 31.17 -10.63 26.08
C LYS A 359 29.99 -11.15 26.91
N SER A 360 29.30 -12.17 26.39
CA SER A 360 28.27 -12.90 27.14
C SER A 360 28.80 -13.21 28.54
N ARG A 361 27.98 -12.99 29.57
CA ARG A 361 28.34 -13.34 30.96
C ARG A 361 28.35 -14.84 31.20
N ARG A 362 27.88 -15.61 30.21
CA ARG A 362 27.74 -17.06 30.23
C ARG A 362 28.40 -17.66 29.00
N THR A 363 29.24 -18.66 29.18
CA THR A 363 29.66 -19.58 28.13
C THR A 363 28.73 -20.79 28.14
N SER A 364 28.19 -21.16 26.98
CA SER A 364 27.29 -22.29 26.82
C SER A 364 27.47 -22.94 25.45
N ASP A 365 27.22 -24.24 25.41
CA ASP A 365 26.99 -25.02 24.20
C ASP A 365 25.82 -24.50 23.35
N LYS A 366 24.83 -23.83 23.97
CA LYS A 366 23.68 -23.23 23.28
C LYS A 366 23.96 -21.77 22.97
N LYS A 367 24.18 -21.45 21.70
CA LYS A 367 24.49 -20.09 21.25
C LYS A 367 23.32 -19.46 20.53
N VAL A 368 23.16 -18.15 20.73
CA VAL A 368 22.16 -17.36 20.03
C VAL A 368 22.80 -16.07 19.53
N VAL A 369 22.60 -15.76 18.25
CA VAL A 369 23.02 -14.47 17.69
C VAL A 369 21.87 -13.50 17.82
N LEU A 370 22.08 -12.41 18.56
CA LEU A 370 21.13 -11.31 18.69
C LEU A 370 21.57 -10.16 17.78
N PHE A 371 20.81 -9.89 16.73
CA PHE A 371 21.07 -8.74 15.87
C PHE A 371 20.52 -7.47 16.50
N SER A 372 21.41 -6.55 16.87
CA SER A 372 21.03 -5.23 17.37
C SER A 372 20.70 -4.28 16.23
N ASP A 373 19.43 -3.94 16.12
CA ASP A 373 18.92 -3.07 15.09
C ASP A 373 19.10 -1.58 15.45
N THR A 374 18.85 -0.65 14.51
CA THR A 374 19.03 0.78 14.77
C THR A 374 18.08 1.32 15.85
N PHE A 375 16.89 0.77 16.00
CA PHE A 375 15.95 1.20 17.05
C PHE A 375 16.43 0.72 18.41
N MET A 376 16.85 -0.53 18.52
CA MET A 376 17.42 -1.10 19.73
C MET A 376 18.75 -0.44 20.10
N ASN A 377 19.50 0.11 19.13
CA ASN A 377 20.74 0.82 19.41
C ASN A 377 20.54 2.29 19.79
N TYR A 378 19.64 2.99 19.11
CA TYR A 378 19.56 4.46 19.13
C TYR A 378 18.28 5.01 19.75
N SER A 379 17.20 4.23 19.85
CA SER A 379 15.90 4.67 20.38
C SER A 379 15.55 3.97 21.70
N GLU A 380 15.57 2.63 21.72
CA GLU A 380 15.10 1.79 22.82
C GLU A 380 16.15 0.77 23.30
N PRO A 381 17.33 1.22 23.80
CA PRO A 381 18.41 0.33 24.24
C PRO A 381 18.07 -0.53 25.45
N SER A 382 17.03 -0.17 26.20
CA SER A 382 16.49 -0.98 27.31
C SER A 382 15.99 -2.34 26.83
N ILE A 383 15.30 -2.39 25.68
CA ILE A 383 14.72 -3.61 25.11
C ILE A 383 15.85 -4.60 24.75
N GLY A 384 16.92 -4.12 24.12
CA GLY A 384 18.08 -4.96 23.79
C GLY A 384 18.79 -5.52 25.02
N LYS A 385 18.92 -4.73 26.09
CA LYS A 385 19.47 -5.22 27.36
C LYS A 385 18.60 -6.32 27.97
N ALA A 386 17.29 -6.10 28.02
CA ALA A 386 16.35 -7.08 28.55
C ALA A 386 16.36 -8.38 27.74
N ALA A 387 16.47 -8.31 26.42
CA ALA A 387 16.58 -9.48 25.55
C ALA A 387 17.85 -10.30 25.85
N VAL A 388 19.01 -9.64 25.98
CA VAL A 388 20.27 -10.31 26.36
C VAL A 388 20.14 -10.97 27.73
N GLU A 389 19.63 -10.24 28.74
CA GLU A 389 19.47 -10.76 30.10
C GLU A 389 18.53 -11.97 30.17
N LEU A 390 17.42 -11.92 29.43
CA LEU A 390 16.48 -13.03 29.34
C LEU A 390 17.12 -14.28 28.69
N LEU A 391 17.81 -14.11 27.57
CA LEU A 391 18.46 -15.22 26.85
C LEU A 391 19.58 -15.87 27.69
N GLU A 392 20.40 -15.04 28.37
CA GLU A 392 21.43 -15.52 29.29
C GLU A 392 20.82 -16.29 30.48
N ALA A 393 19.68 -15.81 31.01
CA ALA A 393 18.93 -16.48 32.07
C ALA A 393 18.32 -17.82 31.60
N CYS A 394 17.85 -17.89 30.35
CA CYS A 394 17.36 -19.11 29.70
C CYS A 394 18.47 -20.11 29.35
N GLY A 395 19.74 -19.75 29.53
CA GLY A 395 20.87 -20.65 29.36
C GLY A 395 21.67 -20.50 28.08
N PHE A 396 21.37 -19.49 27.25
CA PHE A 396 22.10 -19.26 26.01
C PHE A 396 23.35 -18.38 26.23
N GLU A 397 24.38 -18.63 25.44
CA GLU A 397 25.46 -17.67 25.18
C GLU A 397 24.99 -16.71 24.08
N VAL A 398 24.89 -15.43 24.40
CA VAL A 398 24.42 -14.42 23.44
C VAL A 398 25.60 -13.79 22.69
N LEU A 399 25.63 -14.01 21.38
CA LEU A 399 26.58 -13.42 20.46
C LEU A 399 25.98 -12.16 19.84
N LEU A 400 26.73 -11.07 19.90
CA LEU A 400 26.34 -9.77 19.35
C LEU A 400 27.29 -9.47 18.19
N PRO A 401 26.79 -9.30 16.95
CA PRO A 401 27.64 -9.03 15.80
C PRO A 401 28.34 -7.67 15.96
N GLU A 402 29.59 -7.58 15.51
CA GLU A 402 30.44 -6.38 15.65
C GLU A 402 29.92 -5.15 14.88
N LYS A 403 28.94 -5.33 13.99
CA LYS A 403 28.37 -4.27 13.15
C LYS A 403 26.88 -4.09 13.41
N ILE A 404 26.47 -2.83 13.43
CA ILE A 404 25.05 -2.43 13.55
C ILE A 404 24.32 -2.84 12.28
N VAL A 405 23.15 -3.46 12.45
CA VAL A 405 22.31 -3.88 11.34
C VAL A 405 21.17 -2.87 11.16
N LEU A 406 21.10 -2.24 9.98
CA LEU A 406 20.00 -1.39 9.55
C LEU A 406 18.81 -2.26 9.12
N TRP A 407 18.13 -2.88 10.08
CA TRP A 407 16.86 -3.55 9.83
C TRP A 407 15.82 -3.08 10.84
N THR A 408 14.54 -3.21 10.50
CA THR A 408 13.42 -2.87 11.40
C THR A 408 12.91 -4.08 12.18
N THR A 409 13.63 -5.19 12.15
CA THR A 409 13.24 -6.46 12.78
C THR A 409 14.49 -7.14 13.32
N SER A 410 14.61 -7.23 14.66
CA SER A 410 15.66 -8.03 15.30
C SER A 410 15.39 -9.52 15.06
N TYR A 411 16.36 -10.24 14.50
CA TYR A 411 16.28 -11.69 14.33
C TYR A 411 17.06 -12.42 15.43
N LEU A 412 16.51 -13.54 15.89
CA LEU A 412 17.20 -14.53 16.73
C LEU A 412 17.66 -15.65 15.81
N GLY A 413 18.98 -15.75 15.59
CA GLY A 413 19.58 -16.92 14.96
C GLY A 413 19.96 -17.92 16.05
N VAL A 414 19.32 -19.09 16.07
CA VAL A 414 19.71 -20.20 16.95
C VAL A 414 20.46 -21.21 16.08
N ASP A 415 21.74 -21.44 16.38
CA ASP A 415 22.43 -22.62 15.82
C ASP A 415 21.90 -23.84 16.58
N ALA A 416 21.40 -24.83 15.82
CA ALA A 416 20.97 -26.13 16.32
C ALA A 416 22.12 -27.14 16.29
#